data_AF-A0A8D8KRN0-F1
#
_entry.id   AF-A0A8D8KRN0-F1
#
_cell.length_a   1.000
_cell.length_b   1.000
_cell.length_c   1.000
_cell.angle_alpha   90.00
_cell.angle_beta   90.00
_cell.angle_gamma   90.00
#
_symmetry.space_group_name_H-M   'P 1'
#
loop_
_entity.id
_entity.type
_entity.pdbx_description
1 polymer ?
#
loop_
_entity_poly.entity_id
_entity_poly.type
_entity_poly.pdbx_seq_one_letter_code
_entity_poly.pdbx_strand_id
1 'polypeptide(L)'
;LLGLINSWVHVIMYFYYFLTSFRPELKNSLWWKKHITQVQLIQFLILMVHFGLPLVFGYCNYPVYLLFIGFTQNVFMFTLFADFYVKAYIKKRTPKSVTS
;
A
#
# COMPACT_ATOMS: atom_id res chain seq x y z
N LEU A 1 15.03 -8.26 7.00
CA LEU A 1 13.62 -8.47 7.40
C LEU A 1 12.64 -7.62 6.59
N LEU A 2 12.89 -6.32 6.42
CA LEU A 2 12.03 -5.39 5.66
C LEU A 2 11.76 -5.85 4.22
N GLY A 3 12.81 -6.28 3.51
CA GLY A 3 12.67 -6.82 2.15
C GLY A 3 11.88 -8.13 2.08
N LEU A 4 11.90 -8.95 3.13
CA LEU A 4 11.15 -10.21 3.20
C LEU A 4 9.65 -9.96 3.33
N ILE A 5 9.24 -9.04 4.20
CA ILE A 5 7.83 -8.66 4.38
C ILE A 5 7.28 -7.99 3.12
N ASN A 6 8.06 -7.07 2.52
CA ASN A 6 7.70 -6.44 1.26
C ASN A 6 7.55 -7.48 0.14
N SER A 7 8.53 -8.36 -0.05
CA SER A 7 8.47 -9.41 -1.08
C SER A 7 7.32 -10.38 -0.84
N TRP A 8 6.99 -10.70 0.41
CA TRP A 8 5.84 -11.56 0.73
C TRP A 8 4.50 -10.94 0.32
N VAL A 9 4.31 -9.65 0.63
CA VAL A 9 3.13 -8.90 0.17
C VAL A 9 3.08 -8.83 -1.37
N HIS A 10 4.24 -8.64 -2.00
CA HIS A 10 4.35 -8.60 -3.46
C HIS A 10 4.07 -9.96 -4.10
N VAL A 11 4.49 -11.06 -3.48
CA VAL A 11 4.16 -12.42 -3.92
C VAL A 11 2.64 -12.62 -3.92
N ILE A 12 1.94 -12.21 -2.87
CA ILE A 12 0.47 -12.29 -2.80
C ILE A 12 -0.19 -11.44 -3.90
N MET A 13 0.32 -10.23 -4.11
CA MET A 13 -0.19 -9.31 -5.15
C MET A 13 -0.03 -9.90 -6.56
N TYR A 14 1.17 -10.36 -6.92
CA TYR A 14 1.42 -10.94 -8.24
C TYR A 14 0.73 -12.28 -8.44
N PHE A 15 0.63 -13.09 -7.39
CA PHE A 15 -0.12 -14.34 -7.45
C PHE A 15 -1.61 -14.08 -7.75
N TYR A 16 -2.20 -13.04 -7.14
CA TYR A 16 -3.56 -12.63 -7.48
C TYR A 16 -3.68 -12.13 -8.93
N TYR A 17 -2.72 -11.36 -9.43
CA TYR A 17 -2.71 -10.93 -10.83
C TYR A 17 -2.58 -12.12 -11.80
N PHE A 18 -1.75 -13.10 -11.46
CA PHE A 18 -1.62 -14.34 -12.22
C PHE A 18 -2.94 -15.11 -12.27
N LEU A 19 -3.61 -15.30 -11.13
CA LEU A 19 -4.90 -15.97 -11.06
C LEU A 19 -6.01 -15.22 -11.81
N THR A 20 -6.04 -13.88 -11.74
CA THR A 20 -7.00 -13.08 -12.52
C THR A 20 -6.73 -13.09 -14.02
N SER A 21 -5.49 -13.37 -14.45
CA SER A 21 -5.16 -13.57 -15.86
C SER A 21 -5.69 -14.91 -16.39
N PHE A 22 -5.78 -15.94 -15.55
CA PHE A 22 -6.37 -17.24 -15.89
C PHE A 22 -7.90 -17.27 -15.79
N ARG A 23 -8.48 -16.51 -14.86
CA ARG A 23 -9.93 -16.44 -14.60
C ARG A 23 -10.40 -14.98 -14.71
N PRO A 24 -10.81 -14.51 -15.89
CA PRO A 24 -11.27 -13.14 -16.09
C PRO A 24 -12.51 -12.78 -15.25
N GLU A 25 -13.30 -13.77 -14.81
CA GLU A 25 -14.42 -13.58 -13.88
C GLU A 25 -13.99 -13.05 -12.51
N LEU A 26 -12.81 -13.45 -12.01
CA LEU A 26 -12.25 -12.95 -10.74
C LEU A 26 -11.83 -11.48 -10.84
N LYS A 27 -11.58 -10.96 -12.05
CA LYS A 27 -11.23 -9.55 -12.30
C LYS A 27 -12.35 -8.59 -11.89
N ASN A 28 -13.59 -9.10 -11.85
CA ASN A 28 -14.79 -8.33 -11.53
C ASN A 28 -14.99 -8.13 -10.02
N SER A 29 -14.26 -8.87 -9.17
CA SER A 29 -14.36 -8.70 -7.72
C SER A 29 -13.54 -7.49 -7.25
N LEU A 30 -14.19 -6.33 -7.22
CA LEU A 30 -13.64 -5.08 -6.66
C LEU A 30 -13.19 -5.24 -5.19
N TRP A 31 -13.78 -6.20 -4.46
CA TRP A 31 -13.49 -6.47 -3.05
C TRP A 31 -12.09 -7.06 -2.83
N TRP A 32 -11.66 -7.96 -3.72
CA TRP A 32 -10.31 -8.53 -3.69
C TRP A 32 -9.23 -7.50 -3.99
N LYS A 33 -9.45 -6.68 -5.04
CA LYS A 33 -8.55 -5.56 -5.37
C LYS A 33 -8.41 -4.61 -4.17
N LYS A 34 -9.50 -4.33 -3.46
CA LYS A 34 -9.49 -3.47 -2.26
C LYS A 34 -8.59 -4.05 -1.17
N HIS A 35 -8.73 -5.34 -0.87
CA HIS A 35 -7.92 -6.01 0.15
C HIS A 35 -6.43 -5.97 -0.17
N ILE A 36 -6.04 -6.25 -1.42
CA ILE A 36 -4.62 -6.20 -1.82
C ILE A 36 -4.04 -4.80 -1.68
N THR A 37 -4.81 -3.79 -2.12
CA THR A 37 -4.40 -2.38 -1.99
C THR A 37 -4.26 -1.99 -0.51
N GLN A 38 -5.15 -2.47 0.36
CA GLN A 38 -5.07 -2.24 1.81
C GLN A 38 -3.86 -2.91 2.45
N VAL A 39 -3.53 -4.15 2.05
CA VAL A 39 -2.35 -4.86 2.56
C VAL A 39 -1.07 -4.12 2.17
N GLN A 40 -0.96 -3.63 0.92
CA GLN A 40 0.16 -2.78 0.49
C GLN A 40 0.25 -1.48 1.30
N LEU A 41 -0.90 -0.83 1.57
CA LEU A 41 -0.94 0.39 2.37
C LEU A 41 -0.46 0.17 3.81
N ILE A 42 -0.90 -0.93 4.44
CA ILE A 42 -0.47 -1.32 5.79
C ILE A 42 1.03 -1.62 5.83
N GLN A 43 1.56 -2.28 4.79
CA GLN A 43 2.99 -2.53 4.68
C GLN A 43 3.79 -1.20 4.62
N PHE A 44 3.34 -0.22 3.84
CA PHE A 44 3.99 1.10 3.80
C PHE A 44 3.92 1.83 5.15
N LEU A 45 2.81 1.73 5.88
CA LEU A 45 2.69 2.31 7.23
C LEU A 45 3.67 1.67 8.22
N ILE A 46 3.75 0.34 8.23
CA ILE A 46 4.69 -0.39 9.11
C ILE A 46 6.13 0.00 8.77
N LEU A 47 6.48 0.06 7.49
CA LEU A 47 7.81 0.50 7.05
C LEU A 47 8.10 1.94 7.47
N MET A 48 7.13 2.84 7.32
CA MET A 48 7.26 4.25 7.71
C MET A 48 7.56 4.38 9.22
N VAL A 49 6.87 3.62 10.07
CA VAL A 49 7.15 3.58 11.52
C VAL A 49 8.51 2.95 11.81
N HIS A 50 8.86 1.86 11.12
CA HIS A 50 10.13 1.15 11.33
C HIS A 50 11.35 1.99 10.92
N PHE A 51 11.23 2.83 9.88
CA PHE A 51 12.26 3.80 9.50
C PHE A 51 12.19 5.10 10.34
N GLY A 52 11.02 5.50 10.82
CA GLY A 52 10.83 6.70 11.65
C GLY A 52 11.31 6.56 13.09
N LEU A 53 11.15 5.38 13.71
CA LEU A 53 11.65 5.07 15.06
C LEU A 53 13.15 5.35 15.24
N PRO A 54 14.06 4.80 14.40
CA PRO A 54 15.48 5.11 14.49
C PRO A 54 15.82 6.57 14.20
N LEU A 55 15.00 7.27 13.39
CA LEU A 55 15.17 8.70 13.09
C LEU A 55 14.89 9.58 14.33
N VAL A 56 13.88 9.21 15.13
CA VAL A 56 13.45 9.97 16.32
C VAL A 56 14.27 9.61 17.55
N PHE A 57 14.57 8.34 17.75
CA PHE A 57 15.24 7.86 18.97
C PHE A 57 16.77 7.82 18.88
N GLY A 58 17.37 7.98 17.69
CA GLY A 58 18.81 8.27 17.54
C GLY A 58 19.80 7.17 17.97
N TYR A 59 19.34 5.96 18.28
CA TYR A 59 20.18 4.91 18.89
C TYR A 59 21.11 4.15 17.93
N CYS A 60 21.21 4.52 16.64
CA CYS A 60 22.00 3.73 15.69
C CYS A 60 22.77 4.62 14.72
N ASN A 61 24.08 4.33 14.56
CA ASN A 61 25.00 4.90 13.56
C ASN A 61 24.65 4.43 12.13
N TYR A 62 23.35 4.38 11.80
CA TYR A 62 22.88 3.99 10.48
C TYR A 62 22.90 5.24 9.57
N PRO A 63 23.33 5.12 8.30
CA PRO A 63 23.39 6.26 7.40
C PRO A 63 22.01 6.90 7.25
N VAL A 64 21.86 8.08 7.83
CA VAL A 64 20.60 8.85 7.90
C VAL A 64 20.04 9.15 6.51
N TYR A 65 20.91 9.24 5.50
CA TYR A 65 20.53 9.43 4.11
C TYR A 65 19.70 8.27 3.54
N LEU A 66 20.07 7.01 3.84
CA LEU A 66 19.31 5.84 3.39
C LEU A 66 17.94 5.75 4.07
N LEU A 67 17.89 6.10 5.36
CA LEU A 67 16.66 6.21 6.13
C LEU A 67 15.73 7.29 5.55
N PHE A 68 16.29 8.46 5.21
CA PHE A 68 15.53 9.58 4.66
C PHE A 68 14.97 9.30 3.26
N ILE A 69 15.77 8.68 2.38
CA ILE A 69 15.30 8.23 1.06
C ILE A 69 14.19 7.20 1.21
N GLY A 70 14.42 6.16 2.03
CA GLY A 70 13.42 5.12 2.27
C GLY A 70 12.12 5.70 2.80
N PHE A 71 12.20 6.58 3.80
CA PHE A 71 11.03 7.25 4.36
C PHE A 71 10.28 8.08 3.30
N THR A 72 10.98 8.92 2.55
CA THR A 72 10.39 9.77 1.50
C THR A 72 9.72 8.93 0.41
N GLN A 73 10.37 7.84 -0.03
CA GLN A 73 9.81 6.90 -1.00
C GLN A 73 8.51 6.26 -0.49
N ASN A 74 8.50 5.80 0.77
CA ASN A 74 7.32 5.18 1.38
C ASN A 74 6.15 6.17 1.50
N VAL A 75 6.43 7.43 1.88
CA VAL A 75 5.43 8.50 1.94
C VAL A 75 4.85 8.78 0.56
N PHE A 76 5.70 8.92 -0.45
CA PHE A 76 5.25 9.16 -1.82
C PHE A 76 4.32 8.04 -2.31
N MET A 77 4.71 6.78 -2.15
CA MET A 77 3.85 5.66 -2.56
C MET A 77 2.56 5.57 -1.75
N PHE A 78 2.63 5.82 -0.44
CA PHE A 78 1.43 5.85 0.40
C PHE A 78 0.42 6.90 -0.10
N THR A 79 0.86 8.13 -0.43
CA THR A 79 -0.04 9.19 -0.90
C THR A 79 -0.73 8.84 -2.22
N LEU A 80 -0.01 8.28 -3.19
CA LEU A 80 -0.59 7.85 -4.47
C LEU A 80 -1.62 6.74 -4.28
N PHE A 81 -1.29 5.73 -3.48
CA PHE A 81 -2.20 4.63 -3.20
C PHE A 81 -3.40 5.06 -2.35
N ALA A 82 -3.22 6.03 -1.45
CA ALA A 82 -4.31 6.63 -0.69
C ALA A 82 -5.26 7.43 -1.61
N ASP A 83 -4.76 8.27 -2.52
CA ASP A 83 -5.60 8.99 -3.51
C ASP A 83 -6.38 8.00 -4.38
N PHE A 84 -5.70 6.96 -4.88
CA PHE A 84 -6.34 5.88 -5.63
C PHE A 84 -7.42 5.18 -4.80
N TYR A 85 -7.14 4.83 -3.54
CA TYR A 85 -8.12 4.17 -2.67
C TYR A 85 -9.34 5.05 -2.42
N VAL A 86 -9.14 6.34 -2.14
CA VAL A 86 -10.22 7.31 -1.94
C VAL A 86 -11.08 7.44 -3.20
N LYS A 87 -10.47 7.66 -4.37
CA LYS A 87 -11.21 7.77 -5.64
C LYS A 87 -11.94 6.48 -6.02
N ALA A 88 -11.27 5.34 -5.93
CA ALA A 88 -11.78 4.07 -6.42
C ALA A 88 -12.85 3.47 -5.49
N TYR A 89 -12.73 3.64 -4.18
CA TYR A 89 -13.57 2.95 -3.19
C TYR A 89 -14.46 3.86 -2.34
N ILE A 90 -14.02 5.08 -2.02
CA ILE A 90 -14.80 6.03 -1.19
C ILE A 90 -15.71 6.88 -2.08
N LYS A 91 -15.16 7.51 -3.12
CA LYS A 91 -15.92 8.41 -4.01
C LYS A 91 -16.94 7.69 -4.90
N LYS A 92 -16.73 6.40 -5.20
CA LYS A 92 -17.74 5.54 -5.87
C LYS A 92 -18.91 5.17 -4.96
N ARG A 93 -18.78 5.31 -3.64
CA ARG A 93 -19.81 4.98 -2.66
C ARG A 93 -20.66 6.15 -2.21
N THR A 94 -20.40 7.37 -2.70
CA THR A 94 -21.39 8.43 -2.58
C THR A 94 -22.49 8.10 -3.61
N PRO A 95 -23.67 7.58 -3.20
CA PRO A 95 -24.81 7.71 -4.09
C PRO A 95 -24.90 9.20 -4.42
N LYS A 96 -24.97 9.54 -5.71
CA LYS A 96 -25.51 10.85 -6.07
C LYS A 96 -26.82 10.94 -5.28
N SER A 97 -26.88 11.83 -4.30
CA SER A 97 -28.14 12.23 -3.72
C SER A 97 -28.92 12.82 -4.89
N VAL A 98 -29.75 11.97 -5.50
CA VAL A 98 -30.86 12.40 -6.33
C VAL A 98 -31.71 13.21 -5.38
N THR A 99 -31.63 14.52 -5.50
CA THR A 99 -32.62 15.41 -4.93
C THR A 99 -33.09 16.26 -6.09
N SER A 100 -34.35 15.97 -6.45
CA SER A 100 -35.16 16.53 -7.51
C SER A 100 -35.20 18.05 -7.53
#